data_AF-A0AAW6YHD7-F1
#
_entry.id   AF-A0AAW6YHD7-F1
#
_cell.length_a   1.000
_cell.length_b   1.000
_cell.length_c   1.000
_cell.angle_alpha   90.00
_cell.angle_beta   90.00
_cell.angle_gamma   90.00
#
_symmetry.space_group_name_H-M   'P 1'
#
loop_
_entity.id
_entity.type
_entity.pdbx_description
1 polymer ?
#
loop_
_entity_poly.entity_id
_entity_poly.type
_entity_poly.pdbx_seq_one_letter_code
_entity_poly.pdbx_strand_id
1 'polypeptide(L)' 'HLGIRHQDISTQVLPRDLHAEYIASLALIATSVENMATEIRHLQKSEVHEVEESFAQGQKGSSAMPHKRNPISSEN' A
#
# COMPACT_ATOMS: atom_id res chain seq x y z
N HIS A 1 17.15 -27.74 -13.87
CA HIS A 1 17.50 -26.31 -14.11
C HIS A 1 16.57 -25.42 -13.30
N LEU A 2 17.06 -24.30 -12.76
CA LEU A 2 16.34 -23.47 -11.76
C LEU A 2 15.37 -22.43 -12.37
N GLY A 3 15.26 -22.33 -13.70
CA GLY A 3 14.30 -21.41 -14.35
C GLY A 3 14.66 -19.92 -14.28
N ILE A 4 15.92 -19.58 -13.99
CA ILE A 4 16.40 -18.20 -13.90
C ILE A 4 17.50 -17.93 -14.93
N ARG A 5 17.60 -16.67 -15.39
CA ARG A 5 18.69 -16.21 -16.25
C ARG A 5 19.97 -16.06 -15.43
N HIS A 6 21.10 -16.47 -15.99
CA HIS A 6 22.42 -16.21 -15.43
C HIS A 6 22.88 -14.78 -15.76
N GLN A 7 23.67 -14.19 -14.87
CA GLN A 7 24.28 -12.89 -15.12
C GLN A 7 25.50 -13.07 -16.04
N ASP A 8 25.55 -12.31 -17.14
CA ASP A 8 26.59 -12.46 -18.18
C ASP A 8 27.99 -12.10 -17.64
N ILE A 9 28.07 -11.07 -16.78
CA ILE A 9 29.30 -10.65 -16.09
C ILE A 9 28.96 -10.35 -14.62
N SER A 10 29.64 -11.03 -13.69
CA SER A 10 29.48 -10.83 -12.25
C SER A 10 30.81 -10.73 -11.52
N THR A 11 30.77 -10.21 -10.30
CA THR A 11 31.88 -10.33 -9.33
C THR A 11 31.59 -11.52 -8.40
N GLN A 12 32.11 -11.49 -7.16
CA GLN A 12 31.70 -12.43 -6.10
C GLN A 12 30.18 -12.39 -5.85
N VAL A 13 29.54 -11.25 -6.11
CA VAL A 13 28.09 -11.05 -5.96
C VAL A 13 27.47 -10.46 -7.22
N LEU A 14 26.15 -10.57 -7.33
CA LEU A 14 25.40 -9.91 -8.38
C LEU A 14 25.49 -8.38 -8.27
N PRO A 15 25.50 -7.66 -9.40
CA PRO A 15 25.37 -6.22 -9.42
C PRO A 15 24.12 -5.74 -8.65
N ARG A 16 24.27 -4.66 -7.88
CA ARG A 16 23.20 -4.16 -6.99
C ARG A 16 22.21 -3.23 -7.66
N ASP A 17 22.51 -2.72 -8.84
CA ASP A 17 21.58 -2.03 -9.74
C ASP A 17 20.34 -2.89 -10.04
N LEU A 18 20.52 -4.20 -10.26
CA LEU A 18 19.39 -5.14 -10.45
C LEU A 18 18.42 -5.13 -9.26
N HIS A 19 18.97 -5.05 -8.04
CA HIS A 19 18.20 -5.05 -6.81
C HIS A 19 17.57 -3.67 -6.58
N ALA A 20 18.31 -2.60 -6.89
CA ALA A 20 17.84 -1.23 -6.79
C ALA A 20 16.66 -0.98 -7.75
N GLU A 21 16.75 -1.43 -9.00
CA GLU A 21 15.67 -1.33 -10.00
C GLU A 21 14.44 -2.12 -9.55
N TYR A 22 14.62 -3.33 -9.03
CA TYR A 22 13.53 -4.14 -8.50
C TYR A 22 12.80 -3.43 -7.34
N ILE A 23 13.55 -2.95 -6.35
CA ILE A 23 12.96 -2.23 -5.20
C ILE A 23 12.34 -0.91 -5.63
N ALA A 24 12.95 -0.17 -6.55
CA ALA A 24 12.40 1.08 -7.08
C ALA A 24 11.05 0.84 -7.77
N SER A 25 10.94 -0.25 -8.56
CA SER A 25 9.70 -0.62 -9.22
C SER A 25 8.60 -0.97 -8.20
N LEU A 26 8.93 -1.74 -7.16
CA LEU A 26 7.99 -2.03 -6.07
C LEU A 26 7.58 -0.77 -5.30
N ALA A 27 8.52 0.13 -5.04
CA ALA A 27 8.25 1.39 -4.37
C ALA A 27 7.30 2.28 -5.17
N LEU A 28 7.48 2.38 -6.50
CA LEU A 28 6.57 3.15 -7.37
C LEU A 28 5.14 2.58 -7.37
N ILE A 29 5.00 1.25 -7.36
CA ILE A 29 3.69 0.61 -7.20
C ILE A 29 3.09 0.98 -5.85
N ALA A 30 3.86 0.87 -4.76
CA ALA A 30 3.39 1.23 -3.42
C ALA A 30 2.97 2.71 -3.32
N THR A 31 3.75 3.63 -3.87
CA THR A 31 3.41 5.07 -3.92
C THR A 31 2.13 5.31 -4.73
N SER A 32 1.89 4.54 -5.78
CA SER A 32 0.64 4.65 -6.55
C SER A 32 -0.57 4.21 -5.71
N VAL A 33 -0.42 3.15 -4.90
CA VAL A 33 -1.46 2.70 -3.96
C VAL A 33 -1.68 3.74 -2.85
N GLU A 34 -0.61 4.32 -2.31
CA GLU A 34 -0.66 5.36 -1.28
C GLU A 34 -1.37 6.62 -1.75
N ASN A 35 -1.18 7.02 -3.01
CA ASN A 35 -1.94 8.11 -3.62
C ASN A 35 -3.44 7.82 -3.63
N MET A 36 -3.85 6.63 -4.10
CA MET A 36 -5.27 6.22 -4.09
C MET A 36 -5.84 6.16 -2.67
N ALA A 37 -5.07 5.63 -1.72
CA ALA A 37 -5.45 5.55 -0.31
C ALA A 37 -5.62 6.95 0.31
N THR A 38 -4.76 7.90 -0.03
CA THR A 38 -4.87 9.30 0.40
C THR A 38 -6.16 9.94 -0.11
N GLU A 39 -6.54 9.67 -1.36
CA GLU A 39 -7.81 10.16 -1.90
C GLU A 39 -9.03 9.53 -1.20
N ILE A 40 -9.00 8.23 -0.91
CA ILE A 40 -10.06 7.57 -0.11
C ILE A 40 -10.20 8.25 1.26
N ARG A 41 -9.08 8.54 1.92
CA ARG A 41 -9.08 9.24 3.23
C ARG A 41 -9.68 10.63 3.12
N HIS A 42 -9.41 11.36 2.04
CA HIS A 42 -9.98 12.68 1.81
C HIS A 42 -11.49 12.63 1.56
N LEU A 43 -11.94 11.70 0.72
CA LEU A 43 -13.35 11.54 0.36
C LEU A 43 -14.19 10.97 1.52
N GLN A 44 -13.59 10.23 2.45
CA GLN A 44 -14.26 9.70 3.66
C GLN A 44 -14.33 10.71 4.82
N LYS A 45 -13.73 11.90 4.71
CA LYS A 45 -13.88 12.96 5.73
C LYS A 45 -15.36 13.24 5.98
N SER A 46 -15.76 13.43 7.24
CA SER A 46 -17.15 13.63 7.65
C SER A 46 -17.83 14.80 6.92
N GLU A 47 -17.07 15.84 6.55
CA GLU A 47 -17.56 17.01 5.84
C GLU A 47 -17.81 16.75 4.33
N VAL A 48 -17.19 15.72 3.77
CA VAL A 48 -17.26 15.34 2.34
C VAL A 48 -18.16 14.12 2.17
N HIS A 49 -17.78 13.02 2.82
CA HIS A 49 -18.53 11.77 2.92
C HIS A 49 -19.04 11.22 1.57
N GLU A 50 -18.18 11.29 0.55
CA GLU A 50 -18.49 10.79 -0.80
C GLU A 50 -18.22 9.29 -0.94
N VAL A 51 -17.27 8.76 -0.16
CA VAL A 51 -16.95 7.33 -0.10
C VAL A 51 -16.74 6.90 1.35
N GLU A 52 -16.88 5.60 1.61
CA GLU A 52 -16.56 5.02 2.91
C GLU A 52 -15.99 3.60 2.71
N GLU A 53 -14.91 3.27 3.43
CA GLU A 53 -14.46 1.88 3.56
C GLU A 53 -15.57 0.99 4.14
N SER A 54 -15.68 -0.24 3.63
CA SER A 54 -16.68 -1.19 4.11
C SER A 54 -16.57 -1.42 5.62
N PHE A 55 -17.69 -1.29 6.32
CA PHE A 55 -17.79 -1.50 7.76
C PHE A 55 -18.61 -2.75 8.08
N ALA A 56 -17.96 -3.81 8.54
CA ALA A 56 -18.58 -5.11 8.76
C ALA A 56 -19.42 -5.18 10.05
N GLN A 57 -20.37 -6.12 10.10
CA GLN A 57 -21.14 -6.38 11.32
C GLN A 57 -20.22 -6.79 12.46
N GLY A 58 -20.32 -6.09 13.60
CA GLY A 58 -19.49 -6.32 14.78
C GLY A 58 -18.13 -5.63 14.76
N GLN A 59 -17.76 -4.96 13.65
CA GLN A 59 -16.57 -4.12 13.60
C GLN A 59 -16.72 -2.93 14.56
N LYS A 60 -15.64 -2.60 15.28
CA LYS A 60 -15.57 -1.42 16.15
C LYS A 60 -14.62 -0.41 15.53
N GLY A 61 -15.12 0.79 15.19
CA GLY A 61 -14.27 1.85 14.64
C GLY A 61 -13.56 2.70 15.70
N SER A 62 -13.99 2.61 16.97
CA SER A 62 -13.27 3.17 18.12
C SER A 62 -13.68 2.45 19.41
N SER A 63 -12.81 2.43 20.40
CA SER A 63 -13.09 1.86 21.73
C SER A 63 -14.11 2.67 22.53
N ALA A 64 -14.11 4.00 22.36
CA ALA A 64 -14.94 4.92 23.14
C ALA A 64 -16.08 5.55 22.34
N MET A 65 -16.00 5.54 21.01
CA MET A 65 -16.94 6.24 20.13
C MET A 65 -17.63 5.25 19.17
N PRO A 66 -18.85 4.78 19.48
CA PRO A 66 -19.56 3.78 18.69
C PRO A 66 -19.91 4.22 17.26
N HIS A 67 -20.02 5.54 17.03
CA HIS A 67 -20.37 6.11 15.73
C HIS A 67 -19.17 6.24 14.79
N LYS A 68 -17.94 6.07 15.28
CA LYS A 68 -16.74 6.36 14.51
C LYS A 68 -16.54 5.30 13.43
N ARG A 69 -16.34 5.74 12.18
CA ARG A 69 -15.92 4.91 11.04
C ARG A 69 -14.72 5.57 10.37
N ASN A 70 -13.57 4.92 10.39
CA ASN A 70 -12.31 5.49 9.88
C ASN A 70 -11.84 4.71 8.65
N PRO A 71 -11.14 5.37 7.71
CA PRO A 71 -10.50 4.72 6.57
C PRO A 71 -9.20 4.00 7.01
N ILE A 72 -9.30 3.04 7.94
CA ILE A 72 -8.12 2.42 8.57
C ILE A 72 -7.27 1.62 7.58
N SER A 73 -7.88 1.05 6.54
CA SER A 73 -7.15 0.25 5.56
C SER A 73 -6.29 1.15 4.68
N SER A 74 -6.80 2.34 4.36
CA SER A 74 -6.11 3.37 3.60
C SER A 74 -5.07 4.16 4.42
N GLU A 75 -5.09 4.03 5.75
CA GLU A 75 -4.10 4.65 6.65
C GLU A 75 -2.89 3.77 6.96
N ASN A 76 -2.98 2.45 6.74
CA ASN A 76 -1.92 1.48 7.01
C ASN A 76 -0.98 1.30 5.80
#